data_AF-H9UJF0-F1
#
_entry.id   AF-H9UJF0-F1
#
_cell.length_a   1.000
_cell.length_b   1.000
_cell.length_c   1.000
_cell.angle_alpha   90.00
_cell.angle_beta   90.00
_cell.angle_gamma   90.00
#
_symmetry.space_group_name_H-M   'P 1'
#
loop_
_entity.id
_entity.type
_entity.pdbx_description
1 polymer ?
#
loop_
_entity_poly.entity_id
_entity_poly.type
_entity_poly.pdbx_seq_one_letter_code
_entity_poly.pdbx_strand_id
1 'polypeptide(L)'
;MATQRYISTSFWDDKWVRSINPMDRYLYMYLMTNPLTNIAGVYEITIDRIAFDTGIDERSLRPMLESLSEAGKVHYYQEEWIIIPTWPKHQQYEKRSRIKEGIEKILRDLPAELLQYLIQVAYQYPVHTLLVGYEYPPNYSDSDRDTDTEGDTDAPAPPAPEDTPFPPGDEKPESGDILLDQYPGTAEIHAEIVSTWGQKRIRDYYQRIHDHYAARGTVRCQDYPAMARLWLSRDLEAGKIQRPPAPPPRGQASRQCPACGEITAEKVCPTCGWDIAAHPEESADSRAHGHMHRQAAAEQLAKMKAYMERRAG
;
A
#
# COMPACT_ATOMS: atom_id res chain seq x y z
N MET A 1 18.78 -33.17 -6.96
CA MET A 1 17.58 -33.33 -7.84
C MET A 1 17.67 -32.30 -8.95
N ALA A 2 17.25 -32.63 -10.16
CA ALA A 2 17.27 -31.67 -11.28
C ALA A 2 16.18 -30.61 -11.09
N THR A 3 16.54 -29.33 -11.23
CA THR A 3 15.57 -28.22 -11.22
C THR A 3 14.80 -28.21 -12.54
N GLN A 4 13.49 -28.36 -12.47
CA GLN A 4 12.62 -28.30 -13.65
C GLN A 4 12.03 -26.90 -13.79
N ARG A 5 12.09 -26.33 -15.00
CA ARG A 5 11.45 -25.05 -15.34
C ARG A 5 10.43 -25.32 -16.44
N TYR A 6 9.17 -24.96 -16.16
CA TYR A 6 8.09 -25.08 -17.13
C TYR A 6 7.85 -23.74 -17.80
N ILE A 7 7.84 -23.74 -19.13
CA ILE A 7 7.42 -22.59 -19.94
C ILE A 7 6.09 -22.93 -20.58
N SER A 8 5.13 -22.00 -20.44
CA SER A 8 3.83 -22.13 -21.09
C SER A 8 4.01 -22.13 -22.61
N THR A 9 3.35 -23.04 -23.31
CA THR A 9 3.36 -23.07 -24.79
C THR A 9 2.78 -21.80 -25.41
N SER A 10 1.93 -21.07 -24.67
CA SER A 10 1.42 -19.75 -25.06
C SER A 10 2.51 -18.70 -25.29
N PHE A 11 3.74 -18.98 -24.86
CA PHE A 11 4.92 -18.19 -25.22
C PHE A 11 5.02 -17.96 -26.74
N TRP A 12 4.73 -18.99 -27.54
CA TRP A 12 4.84 -18.91 -29.00
C TRP A 12 3.71 -18.09 -29.64
N ASP A 13 2.60 -17.90 -28.93
CA ASP A 13 1.46 -17.11 -29.38
C ASP A 13 1.62 -15.61 -29.06
N ASP A 14 2.56 -15.24 -28.18
CA ASP A 14 2.84 -13.86 -27.83
C ASP A 14 3.21 -13.04 -29.08
N LYS A 15 2.54 -11.89 -29.26
CA LYS A 15 2.74 -11.03 -30.45
C LYS A 15 4.17 -10.50 -30.55
N TRP A 16 4.77 -10.13 -29.42
CA TRP A 16 6.13 -9.60 -29.37
C TRP A 16 7.15 -10.69 -29.69
N VAL A 17 6.99 -11.89 -29.11
CA VAL A 17 7.86 -13.05 -29.40
C VAL A 17 7.85 -13.43 -30.89
N ARG A 18 6.71 -13.26 -31.56
CA ARG A 18 6.58 -13.50 -33.00
C ARG A 18 7.23 -12.42 -33.87
N SER A 19 7.34 -11.19 -33.38
CA SER A 19 7.88 -10.06 -34.16
C SER A 19 9.39 -9.85 -34.04
N ILE A 20 10.02 -10.36 -32.99
CA ILE A 20 11.46 -10.19 -32.77
C ILE A 20 12.31 -11.12 -33.64
N ASN A 21 13.60 -10.81 -33.75
CA ASN A 21 14.57 -11.63 -34.46
C ASN A 21 14.61 -13.06 -33.85
N PRO A 22 14.68 -14.12 -34.68
CA PRO A 22 14.88 -15.49 -34.19
C PRO A 22 16.04 -15.66 -33.19
N MET A 23 17.14 -14.91 -33.36
CA MET A 23 18.27 -14.93 -32.43
C MET A 23 17.92 -14.29 -31.08
N ASP A 24 17.23 -13.15 -31.07
CA ASP A 24 16.77 -12.50 -29.83
C ASP A 24 15.77 -13.40 -29.09
N ARG A 25 14.91 -14.09 -29.85
CA ARG A 25 13.97 -15.07 -29.30
C ARG A 25 14.68 -16.25 -28.68
N TYR A 26 15.73 -16.75 -29.32
CA TYR A 26 16.57 -17.82 -28.77
C TYR A 26 17.26 -17.38 -27.48
N LEU A 27 17.89 -16.19 -27.49
CA LEU A 27 18.52 -15.61 -26.31
C LEU A 27 17.50 -15.44 -25.17
N TYR A 28 16.32 -14.88 -25.45
CA TYR A 28 15.27 -14.71 -24.46
C TYR A 28 14.82 -16.04 -23.84
N MET A 29 14.68 -17.08 -24.67
CA MET A 29 14.35 -18.43 -24.17
C MET A 29 15.45 -18.98 -23.26
N TYR A 30 16.72 -18.81 -23.65
CA TYR A 30 17.86 -19.22 -22.84
C TYR A 30 17.88 -18.51 -21.47
N LEU A 31 17.66 -17.20 -21.43
CA LEU A 31 17.65 -16.42 -20.18
C LEU A 31 16.54 -16.87 -19.20
N MET A 32 15.43 -17.40 -19.71
CA MET A 32 14.37 -17.97 -18.88
C MET A 32 14.64 -19.42 -18.41
N THR A 33 15.53 -20.15 -19.07
CA THR A 33 15.68 -21.62 -18.89
C THR A 33 17.03 -22.08 -18.35
N ASN A 34 18.05 -21.23 -18.37
CA ASN A 34 19.39 -21.58 -17.94
C ASN A 34 19.42 -22.05 -16.46
N PRO A 35 20.45 -22.81 -16.04
CA PRO A 35 20.52 -23.36 -14.69
C PRO A 35 20.57 -22.30 -13.57
N LEU A 36 21.08 -21.10 -13.84
CA LEU A 36 21.25 -20.00 -12.88
C LEU A 36 19.94 -19.24 -12.62
N THR A 37 18.99 -19.27 -13.55
CA THR A 37 17.70 -18.57 -13.41
C THR A 37 16.94 -19.04 -12.17
N ASN A 38 16.48 -18.14 -11.31
CA ASN A 38 15.69 -18.51 -10.14
C ASN A 38 14.19 -18.19 -10.32
N ILE A 39 13.38 -18.48 -9.31
CA ILE A 39 11.92 -18.24 -9.39
C ILE A 39 11.55 -16.76 -9.36
N ALA A 40 12.47 -15.89 -8.90
CA ALA A 40 12.32 -14.43 -9.00
C ALA A 40 12.69 -13.91 -10.39
N GLY A 41 13.52 -14.62 -11.15
CA GLY A 41 13.99 -14.15 -12.46
C GLY A 41 14.96 -12.97 -12.35
N VAL A 42 15.69 -12.91 -11.22
CA VAL A 42 16.75 -11.95 -10.94
C VAL A 42 17.97 -12.74 -10.48
N TYR A 43 19.00 -12.84 -11.31
CA TYR A 43 20.14 -13.72 -11.02
C TYR A 43 21.43 -13.23 -11.69
N GLU A 44 22.56 -13.65 -11.13
CA GLU A 44 23.89 -13.31 -11.64
C GLU A 44 24.27 -14.19 -12.83
N ILE A 45 24.79 -13.57 -13.89
CA ILE A 45 25.38 -14.23 -15.05
C ILE A 45 26.26 -13.25 -15.84
N THR A 46 27.44 -13.71 -16.26
CA THR A 46 28.36 -12.91 -17.08
C THR A 46 28.07 -13.06 -18.57
N ILE A 47 28.43 -12.06 -19.38
CA ILE A 47 28.33 -12.15 -20.86
C ILE A 47 29.09 -13.37 -21.40
N ASP A 48 30.30 -13.62 -20.92
CA ASP A 48 31.13 -14.76 -21.33
C ASP A 48 30.40 -16.10 -21.12
N ARG A 49 29.66 -16.22 -20.01
CA ARG A 49 28.87 -17.42 -19.72
C ARG A 49 27.72 -17.57 -20.71
N ILE A 50 27.02 -16.48 -21.02
CA ILE A 50 25.94 -16.47 -22.01
C ILE A 50 26.52 -16.84 -23.39
N ALA A 51 27.64 -16.27 -23.77
CA ALA A 51 28.33 -16.55 -25.04
C ALA A 51 28.71 -18.02 -25.15
N PHE A 52 29.30 -18.58 -24.09
CA PHE A 52 29.67 -19.99 -24.05
C PHE A 52 28.47 -20.93 -24.17
N ASP A 53 27.37 -20.66 -23.42
CA ASP A 53 26.20 -21.54 -23.42
C ASP A 53 25.37 -21.43 -24.72
N THR A 54 25.32 -20.25 -25.34
CA THR A 54 24.48 -19.98 -26.52
C THR A 54 25.23 -20.10 -27.85
N GLY A 55 26.57 -20.04 -27.83
CA GLY A 55 27.42 -19.97 -29.02
C GLY A 55 27.34 -18.62 -29.75
N ILE A 56 26.73 -17.60 -29.15
CA ILE A 56 26.64 -16.25 -29.71
C ILE A 56 27.91 -15.49 -29.33
N ASP A 57 28.45 -14.70 -30.25
CA ASP A 57 29.60 -13.86 -29.96
C ASP A 57 29.25 -12.71 -28.99
N GLU A 58 30.18 -12.38 -28.10
CA GLU A 58 29.98 -11.36 -27.07
C GLU A 58 29.68 -9.97 -27.65
N ARG A 59 30.17 -9.68 -28.86
CA ARG A 59 29.94 -8.39 -29.55
C ARG A 59 28.50 -8.26 -30.01
N SER A 60 27.87 -9.37 -30.41
CA SER A 60 26.45 -9.45 -30.76
C SER A 60 25.56 -9.51 -29.53
N LEU A 61 26.00 -10.11 -28.42
CA LEU A 61 25.19 -10.23 -27.20
C LEU A 61 24.82 -8.88 -26.60
N ARG A 62 25.75 -7.93 -26.53
CA ARG A 62 25.51 -6.59 -25.97
C ARG A 62 24.33 -5.87 -26.65
N PRO A 63 24.32 -5.66 -27.98
CA PRO A 63 23.19 -5.00 -28.64
C PRO A 63 21.89 -5.82 -28.59
N MET A 64 21.97 -7.16 -28.52
CA MET A 64 20.78 -7.99 -28.32
C MET A 64 20.16 -7.78 -26.93
N LEU A 65 20.98 -7.71 -25.88
CA LEU A 65 20.53 -7.42 -24.52
C LEU A 65 19.96 -6.00 -24.41
N GLU A 66 20.55 -5.03 -25.09
CA GLU A 66 20.03 -3.66 -25.19
C GLU A 66 18.64 -3.64 -25.84
N SER A 67 18.47 -4.30 -26.99
CA SER A 67 17.18 -4.45 -27.68
C SER A 67 16.10 -5.09 -26.78
N LEU A 68 16.47 -6.11 -26.01
CA LEU A 68 15.57 -6.74 -25.03
C LEU A 68 15.21 -5.82 -23.86
N SER A 69 16.14 -4.94 -23.45
CA SER A 69 15.95 -3.95 -22.39
C SER A 69 15.05 -2.81 -22.85
N GLU A 70 15.23 -2.31 -24.09
CA GLU A 70 14.34 -1.32 -24.71
C GLU A 70 12.90 -1.85 -24.84
N ALA A 71 12.75 -3.15 -25.12
CA ALA A 71 11.45 -3.81 -25.14
C ALA A 71 10.83 -4.04 -23.74
N GLY A 72 11.57 -3.77 -22.66
CA GLY A 72 11.15 -4.00 -21.27
C GLY A 72 10.99 -5.48 -20.92
N LYS A 73 11.69 -6.38 -21.63
CA LYS A 73 11.56 -7.83 -21.45
C LYS A 73 12.67 -8.42 -20.59
N VAL A 74 13.89 -7.94 -20.77
CA VAL A 74 15.05 -8.33 -19.99
C VAL A 74 15.94 -7.12 -19.77
N HIS A 75 16.40 -6.90 -18.54
CA HIS A 75 17.42 -5.89 -18.25
C HIS A 75 18.71 -6.55 -17.81
N TYR A 76 19.83 -6.02 -18.29
CA TYR A 76 21.16 -6.40 -17.84
C TYR A 76 21.75 -5.26 -17.02
N TYR A 77 21.93 -5.49 -15.72
CA TYR A 77 22.35 -4.48 -14.75
C TYR A 77 23.77 -4.73 -14.29
N GLN A 78 24.60 -3.67 -14.30
CA GLN A 78 26.00 -3.68 -13.85
C GLN A 78 26.90 -4.75 -14.50
N GLU A 79 26.56 -5.24 -15.70
CA GLU A 79 27.26 -6.35 -16.35
C GLU A 79 27.33 -7.66 -15.55
N GLU A 80 26.40 -7.84 -14.59
CA GLU A 80 26.40 -9.01 -13.71
C GLU A 80 25.01 -9.60 -13.54
N TRP A 81 23.96 -8.79 -13.59
CA TRP A 81 22.61 -9.21 -13.21
C TRP A 81 21.65 -9.23 -14.38
N ILE A 82 21.00 -10.37 -14.61
CA ILE A 82 19.86 -10.47 -15.51
C ILE A 82 18.57 -10.36 -14.71
N ILE A 83 17.67 -9.50 -15.19
CA ILE A 83 16.35 -9.25 -14.61
C ILE A 83 15.30 -9.49 -15.69
N ILE A 84 14.30 -10.32 -15.38
CA ILE A 84 13.15 -10.59 -16.25
C ILE A 84 11.88 -10.05 -15.56
N PRO A 85 11.42 -8.81 -15.85
CA PRO A 85 10.38 -8.13 -15.08
C PRO A 85 9.06 -8.87 -14.96
N THR A 86 8.67 -9.61 -16.00
CA THR A 86 7.39 -10.33 -16.06
C THR A 86 7.46 -11.72 -15.41
N TRP A 87 8.65 -12.22 -15.11
CA TRP A 87 8.87 -13.60 -14.67
C TRP A 87 8.09 -14.01 -13.42
N PRO A 88 8.06 -13.20 -12.33
CA PRO A 88 7.29 -13.55 -11.13
C PRO A 88 5.82 -13.83 -11.43
N LYS A 89 5.18 -12.96 -12.21
CA LYS A 89 3.76 -13.08 -12.57
C LYS A 89 3.47 -14.39 -13.28
N HIS A 90 4.38 -14.85 -14.15
CA HIS A 90 4.25 -16.14 -14.84
C HIS A 90 4.33 -17.35 -13.89
N GLN A 91 5.00 -17.21 -12.74
CA GLN A 91 5.03 -18.25 -11.71
C GLN A 91 3.74 -18.33 -10.88
N GLN A 92 2.77 -17.44 -11.10
CA GLN A 92 1.48 -17.39 -10.40
C GLN A 92 1.65 -17.26 -8.87
N TYR A 93 2.59 -16.42 -8.42
CA TYR A 93 2.92 -16.25 -7.00
C TYR A 93 1.71 -15.82 -6.14
N GLU A 94 0.74 -15.10 -6.71
CA GLU A 94 -0.50 -14.69 -6.03
C GLU A 94 -1.33 -15.89 -5.56
N LYS A 95 -1.31 -17.00 -6.30
CA LYS A 95 -2.08 -18.21 -6.01
C LYS A 95 -1.28 -19.25 -5.22
N ARG A 96 0.05 -19.15 -5.23
CA ARG A 96 0.97 -20.18 -4.74
C ARG A 96 1.90 -19.59 -3.67
N SER A 97 1.52 -19.76 -2.40
CA SER A 97 2.26 -19.21 -1.25
C SER A 97 3.74 -19.60 -1.21
N ARG A 98 4.07 -20.87 -1.49
CA ARG A 98 5.48 -21.35 -1.49
C ARG A 98 6.34 -20.67 -2.54
N ILE A 99 5.76 -20.30 -3.68
CA ILE A 99 6.47 -19.56 -4.74
C ILE A 99 6.72 -18.14 -4.26
N LYS A 100 5.70 -17.50 -3.66
CA LYS A 100 5.83 -16.16 -3.07
C LYS A 100 6.95 -16.12 -2.02
N GLU A 101 6.95 -17.07 -1.07
CA GLU A 101 7.99 -17.18 -0.03
C GLU A 101 9.40 -17.32 -0.62
N GLY A 102 9.55 -18.16 -1.66
CA GLY A 102 10.86 -18.33 -2.29
C GLY A 102 11.31 -17.09 -3.07
N ILE A 103 10.39 -16.35 -3.69
CA ILE A 103 10.70 -15.07 -4.35
C ILE A 103 11.15 -14.06 -3.31
N GLU A 104 10.42 -13.91 -2.20
CA GLU A 104 10.79 -12.99 -1.11
C GLU A 104 12.16 -13.32 -0.53
N LYS A 105 12.48 -14.61 -0.36
CA LYS A 105 13.79 -15.03 0.12
C LYS A 105 14.90 -14.54 -0.81
N ILE A 106 14.75 -14.76 -2.11
CA ILE A 106 15.74 -14.31 -3.10
C ILE A 106 15.87 -12.79 -3.06
N LEU A 107 14.75 -12.06 -3.07
CA LEU A 107 14.77 -10.59 -3.10
C LEU A 107 15.39 -9.98 -1.83
N ARG A 108 15.25 -10.62 -0.66
CA ARG A 108 15.89 -10.15 0.58
C ARG A 108 17.41 -10.29 0.56
N ASP A 109 17.93 -11.25 -0.19
CA ASP A 109 19.37 -11.49 -0.32
C ASP A 109 20.02 -10.55 -1.37
N LEU A 110 19.23 -9.77 -2.11
CA LEU A 110 19.74 -8.87 -3.15
C LEU A 110 20.25 -7.52 -2.58
N PRO A 111 21.23 -6.89 -3.24
CA PRO A 111 21.68 -5.54 -2.91
C PRO A 111 20.56 -4.49 -2.99
N ALA A 112 20.59 -3.49 -2.09
CA ALA A 112 19.57 -2.43 -2.05
C ALA A 112 19.49 -1.62 -3.35
N GLU A 113 20.62 -1.37 -4.02
CA GLU A 113 20.68 -0.67 -5.31
C GLU A 113 19.92 -1.44 -6.41
N LEU A 114 20.08 -2.77 -6.43
CA LEU A 114 19.38 -3.64 -7.36
C LEU A 114 17.88 -3.64 -7.09
N LEU A 115 17.46 -3.68 -5.82
CA LEU A 115 16.05 -3.57 -5.44
C LEU A 115 15.42 -2.25 -5.90
N GLN A 116 16.16 -1.14 -5.80
CA GLN A 116 15.72 0.16 -6.31
C GLN A 116 15.57 0.13 -7.83
N TYR A 117 16.51 -0.51 -8.54
CA TYR A 117 16.43 -0.68 -9.99
C TYR A 117 15.24 -1.55 -10.41
N LEU A 118 14.89 -2.60 -9.65
CA LEU A 118 13.68 -3.41 -9.90
C LEU A 118 12.39 -2.57 -9.91
N ILE A 119 12.32 -1.55 -9.04
CA ILE A 119 11.18 -0.63 -9.01
C ILE A 119 11.14 0.22 -10.29
N GLN A 120 12.30 0.69 -10.76
CA GLN A 120 12.39 1.54 -11.97
C GLN A 120 11.98 0.78 -13.23
N VAL A 121 12.34 -0.49 -13.35
CA VAL A 121 12.03 -1.34 -14.52
C VAL A 121 10.65 -2.00 -14.45
N ALA A 122 9.77 -1.51 -13.58
CA ALA A 122 8.39 -2.01 -13.41
C ALA A 122 8.32 -3.53 -13.19
N TYR A 123 9.21 -4.06 -12.36
CA TYR A 123 9.23 -5.48 -11.97
C TYR A 123 7.89 -5.90 -11.37
N GLN A 124 7.31 -7.00 -11.85
CA GLN A 124 5.92 -7.40 -11.58
C GLN A 124 5.75 -8.15 -10.26
N TYR A 125 6.33 -7.58 -9.20
CA TYR A 125 6.21 -8.03 -7.83
C TYR A 125 6.33 -6.79 -6.91
N PRO A 126 5.59 -6.71 -5.78
CA PRO A 126 5.61 -5.54 -4.89
C PRO A 126 6.91 -5.44 -4.06
N VAL A 127 8.02 -5.08 -4.70
CA VAL A 127 9.36 -4.97 -4.07
C VAL A 127 9.42 -3.91 -2.97
N HIS A 128 8.63 -2.84 -3.08
CA HIS A 128 8.57 -1.75 -2.09
C HIS A 128 8.29 -2.24 -0.65
N THR A 129 7.61 -3.38 -0.50
CA THR A 129 7.35 -4.00 0.81
C THR A 129 8.61 -4.55 1.50
N LEU A 130 9.67 -4.81 0.74
CA LEU A 130 10.93 -5.39 1.22
C LEU A 130 11.98 -4.33 1.60
N LEU A 131 11.82 -3.09 1.14
CA LEU A 131 12.74 -1.97 1.42
C LEU A 131 12.46 -1.27 2.78
N VAL A 132 11.49 -1.75 3.56
CA VAL A 132 11.03 -1.14 4.82
C VAL A 132 11.98 -1.44 6.01
N GLY A 133 13.26 -1.65 5.73
CA GLY A 133 14.27 -2.07 6.72
C GLY A 133 15.39 -1.06 6.98
N TYR A 134 15.24 0.22 6.61
CA TYR A 134 16.29 1.19 6.92
C TYR A 134 16.40 1.44 8.44
N GLU A 135 17.59 1.14 8.94
CA GLU A 135 18.08 1.37 10.29
C GLU A 135 17.85 2.83 10.71
N TYR A 136 17.32 3.03 11.91
CA TYR A 136 17.38 4.33 12.55
C TYR A 136 18.86 4.67 12.79
N PRO A 137 19.34 5.86 12.39
CA PRO A 137 20.64 6.32 12.87
C PRO A 137 20.58 6.36 14.41
N PRO A 138 21.59 5.85 15.13
CA PRO A 138 21.62 5.90 16.58
C PRO A 138 21.81 7.37 16.98
N ASN A 139 20.69 8.08 17.18
CA ASN A 139 20.71 9.35 17.88
C ASN A 139 20.71 9.07 19.38
N TYR A 140 21.78 8.44 19.87
CA TYR A 140 22.20 8.63 21.25
C TYR A 140 23.04 9.91 21.25
N SER A 141 22.39 11.04 21.47
CA SER A 141 23.06 12.17 22.08
C SER A 141 23.33 11.77 23.53
N ASP A 142 24.50 11.17 23.74
CA ASP A 142 25.09 11.02 25.05
C ASP A 142 25.31 12.41 25.65
N SER A 143 24.60 12.69 26.73
CA SER A 143 24.78 13.87 27.55
C SER A 143 24.20 13.55 28.93
N ASP A 144 24.93 12.75 29.71
CA ASP A 144 25.00 12.99 31.15
C ASP A 144 26.43 12.70 31.63
N ARG A 145 27.16 13.80 31.85
CA ARG A 145 28.27 13.85 32.80
C ARG A 145 27.68 13.67 34.20
N ASP A 146 28.33 12.83 35.01
CA ASP A 146 28.70 13.07 36.42
C ASP A 146 29.46 11.82 36.92
N THR A 147 30.80 11.82 36.91
CA THR A 147 31.72 12.25 37.98
C THR A 147 31.51 11.52 39.33
N ASP A 148 32.32 10.48 39.49
CA ASP A 148 33.03 9.96 40.68
C ASP A 148 32.27 9.43 41.91
N THR A 149 32.52 8.16 42.31
CA THR A 149 33.65 7.80 43.21
C THR A 149 33.57 6.29 43.59
N GLU A 150 34.73 5.65 43.61
CA GLU A 150 35.01 4.22 43.79
C GLU A 150 34.69 3.63 45.18
N GLY A 151 34.54 2.29 45.23
CA GLY A 151 34.57 1.49 46.46
C GLY A 151 34.33 0.01 46.25
N ASP A 152 35.40 -0.76 46.04
CA ASP A 152 35.50 -2.23 46.09
C ASP A 152 34.89 -2.81 47.40
N THR A 153 34.20 -3.96 47.34
CA THR A 153 34.37 -5.17 48.18
C THR A 153 33.24 -6.21 47.97
N ASP A 154 33.65 -7.48 47.95
CA ASP A 154 32.94 -8.77 47.82
C ASP A 154 31.61 -9.02 48.58
N ALA A 155 30.74 -9.79 47.89
CA ALA A 155 29.77 -10.80 48.37
C ALA A 155 28.53 -10.37 49.21
N PRO A 156 27.54 -11.26 49.40
CA PRO A 156 26.75 -12.04 48.43
C PRO A 156 25.24 -11.68 48.50
N ALA A 157 24.47 -12.14 47.50
CA ALA A 157 23.04 -11.85 47.33
C ALA A 157 22.13 -12.34 48.49
N PRO A 158 21.13 -11.52 48.88
CA PRO A 158 19.85 -12.04 49.37
C PRO A 158 18.66 -11.18 48.81
N PRO A 159 17.39 -11.49 49.16
CA PRO A 159 16.31 -11.79 48.23
C PRO A 159 15.46 -10.58 47.81
N ALA A 160 14.69 -10.76 46.73
CA ALA A 160 13.74 -9.78 46.21
C ALA A 160 12.70 -9.35 47.27
N PRO A 161 12.38 -8.05 47.36
CA PRO A 161 11.15 -7.57 47.96
C PRO A 161 10.26 -6.80 46.97
N GLU A 162 9.04 -7.32 46.86
CA GLU A 162 7.72 -6.69 46.92
C GLU A 162 7.49 -5.24 46.42
N ASP A 163 6.39 -5.15 45.66
CA ASP A 163 5.66 -3.97 45.20
C ASP A 163 5.47 -2.86 46.26
N THR A 164 5.60 -1.60 45.81
CA THR A 164 4.71 -0.44 46.04
C THR A 164 5.46 0.86 45.64
N PRO A 165 4.81 2.05 45.54
CA PRO A 165 4.22 2.55 44.31
C PRO A 165 4.83 3.91 43.89
N PHE A 166 5.17 4.10 42.61
CA PHE A 166 5.54 5.44 42.13
C PHE A 166 4.28 6.30 41.81
N PRO A 167 4.35 7.61 42.08
CA PRO A 167 3.23 8.55 42.15
C PRO A 167 2.78 9.01 40.75
N PRO A 168 1.67 9.77 40.63
CA PRO A 168 0.77 9.70 39.49
C PRO A 168 1.44 10.27 38.24
N GLY A 169 1.47 9.44 37.20
CA GLY A 169 1.76 9.88 35.84
C GLY A 169 0.75 10.93 35.40
N ASP A 170 1.27 11.91 34.69
CA ASP A 170 0.55 13.02 34.09
C ASP A 170 -0.73 12.57 33.40
N GLU A 171 -1.73 13.45 33.51
CA GLU A 171 -3.11 13.23 33.14
C GLU A 171 -3.26 12.61 31.75
N LYS A 172 -4.00 11.49 31.75
CA LYS A 172 -4.65 10.84 30.62
C LYS A 172 -5.31 11.92 29.73
N PRO A 173 -5.04 12.00 28.41
CA PRO A 173 -5.98 12.68 27.55
C PRO A 173 -7.25 11.83 27.52
N GLU A 174 -8.32 12.45 28.00
CA GLU A 174 -9.67 11.92 27.96
C GLU A 174 -10.05 11.47 26.55
N SER A 175 -10.87 10.43 26.52
CA SER A 175 -11.57 9.94 25.34
C SER A 175 -12.17 11.10 24.54
N GLY A 176 -11.61 11.38 23.38
CA GLY A 176 -12.12 12.39 22.47
C GLY A 176 -11.36 12.37 21.16
N ASP A 177 -11.98 11.76 20.16
CA ASP A 177 -11.66 11.90 18.73
C ASP A 177 -10.18 11.70 18.34
N ILE A 178 -9.83 10.44 18.07
CA ILE A 178 -8.68 10.14 17.21
C ILE A 178 -8.97 10.77 15.85
N LEU A 179 -8.36 11.94 15.59
CA LEU A 179 -8.51 12.68 14.35
C LEU A 179 -8.18 11.76 13.16
N LEU A 180 -9.20 11.50 12.36
CA LEU A 180 -9.16 10.69 11.14
C LEU A 180 -8.26 11.31 10.04
N ASP A 181 -7.70 12.49 10.28
CA ASP A 181 -6.87 13.26 9.34
C ASP A 181 -5.36 12.96 9.44
N GLN A 182 -4.92 12.13 10.39
CA GLN A 182 -3.49 11.84 10.59
C GLN A 182 -2.94 10.63 9.82
N TYR A 183 -3.78 9.90 9.07
CA TYR A 183 -3.38 8.61 8.49
C TYR A 183 -3.58 8.60 6.98
N PRO A 184 -2.58 9.08 6.19
CA PRO A 184 -2.64 9.09 4.74
C PRO A 184 -2.35 7.69 4.18
N GLY A 185 -3.29 6.75 4.38
CA GLY A 185 -3.41 5.60 3.49
C GLY A 185 -4.04 6.04 2.17
N THR A 186 -4.07 5.15 1.17
CA THR A 186 -4.65 5.42 -0.15
C THR A 186 -6.07 6.00 -0.04
N ALA A 187 -6.20 7.32 -0.25
CA ALA A 187 -7.46 8.05 -0.09
C ALA A 187 -8.60 7.47 -0.95
N GLU A 188 -8.22 6.87 -2.09
CA GLU A 188 -9.11 6.16 -3.00
C GLU A 188 -9.72 4.90 -2.36
N ILE A 189 -8.92 4.10 -1.65
CA ILE A 189 -9.41 2.90 -0.96
C ILE A 189 -10.33 3.29 0.19
N HIS A 190 -9.95 4.32 0.97
CA HIS A 190 -10.82 4.84 2.03
C HIS A 190 -12.18 5.30 1.49
N ALA A 191 -12.19 6.07 0.39
CA ALA A 191 -13.44 6.50 -0.25
C ALA A 191 -14.27 5.32 -0.78
N GLU A 192 -13.63 4.31 -1.38
CA GLU A 192 -14.28 3.09 -1.88
C GLU A 192 -14.95 2.29 -0.74
N ILE A 193 -14.21 2.04 0.36
CA ILE A 193 -14.76 1.25 1.48
C ILE A 193 -15.80 2.02 2.28
N VAL A 194 -15.65 3.34 2.45
CA VAL A 194 -16.65 4.20 3.11
C VAL A 194 -17.93 4.25 2.30
N SER A 195 -17.84 4.46 0.97
CA SER A 195 -19.03 4.49 0.11
C SER A 195 -19.76 3.15 0.07
N THR A 196 -19.04 2.04 0.27
CA THR A 196 -19.62 0.70 0.27
C THR A 196 -20.15 0.26 1.64
N TRP A 197 -19.50 0.62 2.74
CA TRP A 197 -19.76 0.05 4.07
C TRP A 197 -20.19 1.06 5.14
N GLY A 198 -20.16 2.36 4.83
CA GLY A 198 -20.52 3.45 5.72
C GLY A 198 -19.39 3.91 6.65
N GLN A 199 -19.30 5.23 6.88
CA GLN A 199 -18.24 5.89 7.65
C GLN A 199 -18.07 5.29 9.06
N LYS A 200 -19.18 5.05 9.77
CA LYS A 200 -19.18 4.55 11.15
C LYS A 200 -18.53 3.18 11.26
N ARG A 201 -18.89 2.27 10.34
CA ARG A 201 -18.37 0.90 10.33
C ARG A 201 -16.87 0.87 10.06
N ILE A 202 -16.40 1.69 9.12
CA ILE A 202 -14.97 1.80 8.81
C ILE A 202 -14.19 2.33 10.02
N ARG A 203 -14.74 3.31 10.74
CA ARG A 203 -14.14 3.84 11.98
C ARG A 203 -13.98 2.75 13.04
N ASP A 204 -15.01 1.93 13.25
CA ASP A 204 -14.95 0.82 14.22
C ASP A 204 -13.87 -0.21 13.82
N TYR A 205 -13.71 -0.47 12.52
CA TYR A 205 -12.63 -1.35 12.01
C TYR A 205 -11.24 -0.74 12.23
N TYR A 206 -11.06 0.56 12.03
CA TYR A 206 -9.79 1.23 12.31
C TYR A 206 -9.40 1.13 13.78
N GLN A 207 -10.36 1.32 14.70
CA GLN A 207 -10.11 1.14 16.12
C GLN A 207 -9.70 -0.30 16.45
N ARG A 208 -10.41 -1.30 15.91
CA ARG A 208 -10.06 -2.72 16.11
C ARG A 208 -8.68 -3.08 15.57
N ILE A 209 -8.29 -2.49 14.44
CA ILE A 209 -6.95 -2.66 13.86
C ILE A 209 -5.92 -2.02 14.78
N HIS A 210 -6.17 -0.78 15.23
CA HIS A 210 -5.28 -0.06 16.13
C HIS A 210 -5.01 -0.86 17.42
N ASP A 211 -6.06 -1.34 18.08
CA ASP A 211 -5.97 -2.12 19.32
C ASP A 211 -5.22 -3.45 19.12
N HIS A 212 -5.40 -4.09 17.95
CA HIS A 212 -4.73 -5.34 17.61
C HIS A 212 -3.20 -5.19 17.49
N TYR A 213 -2.73 -4.08 16.93
CA TYR A 213 -1.29 -3.80 16.82
C TYR A 213 -0.72 -3.26 18.13
N ALA A 214 -1.46 -2.42 18.84
CA ALA A 214 -1.08 -1.93 20.17
C ALA A 214 -0.84 -3.08 21.16
N ALA A 215 -1.70 -4.10 21.17
CA ALA A 215 -1.55 -5.29 22.03
C ALA A 215 -0.33 -6.17 21.72
N ARG A 216 0.28 -6.02 20.53
CA ARG A 216 1.46 -6.78 20.09
C ARG A 216 2.78 -6.04 20.30
N GLY A 217 2.76 -4.91 21.02
CA GLY A 217 3.94 -4.08 21.24
C GLY A 217 4.46 -3.41 19.97
N THR A 218 3.69 -3.40 18.88
CA THR A 218 4.08 -2.79 17.60
C THR A 218 3.44 -1.42 17.48
N VAL A 219 4.27 -0.39 17.34
CA VAL A 219 3.79 0.99 17.21
C VAL A 219 3.31 1.21 15.77
N ARG A 220 2.00 1.00 15.58
CA ARG A 220 1.13 1.49 14.49
C ARG A 220 1.09 0.67 13.19
N CYS A 221 -0.12 0.49 12.68
CA CYS A 221 -0.40 0.06 11.32
C CYS A 221 -0.10 1.21 10.33
N GLN A 222 0.66 0.93 9.27
CA GLN A 222 1.04 1.95 8.27
C GLN A 222 -0.08 2.27 7.26
N ASP A 223 -0.98 1.31 6.95
CA ASP A 223 -2.09 1.51 6.01
C ASP A 223 -3.40 0.94 6.58
N TYR A 224 -4.08 1.77 7.37
CA TYR A 224 -5.38 1.45 7.94
C TYR A 224 -6.46 1.16 6.88
N PRO A 225 -6.61 1.95 5.79
CA PRO A 225 -7.53 1.64 4.70
C PRO A 225 -7.34 0.25 4.07
N ALA A 226 -6.11 -0.11 3.72
CA ALA A 226 -5.83 -1.43 3.13
C ALA A 226 -6.12 -2.58 4.11
N MET A 227 -5.74 -2.41 5.38
CA MET A 227 -6.00 -3.41 6.41
C MET A 227 -7.50 -3.56 6.70
N ALA A 228 -8.26 -2.47 6.72
CA ALA A 228 -9.70 -2.53 6.87
C ALA A 228 -10.37 -3.25 5.69
N ARG A 229 -9.92 -3.02 4.45
CA ARG A 229 -10.43 -3.74 3.27
C ARG A 229 -10.22 -5.25 3.38
N LEU A 230 -9.04 -5.69 3.82
CA LEU A 230 -8.71 -7.10 4.03
C LEU A 230 -9.51 -7.72 5.19
N TRP A 231 -9.71 -6.98 6.27
CA TRP A 231 -10.48 -7.46 7.42
C TRP A 231 -11.97 -7.56 7.10
N LEU A 232 -12.51 -6.61 6.33
CA LEU A 232 -13.88 -6.65 5.81
C LEU A 232 -14.09 -7.85 4.88
N SER A 233 -13.17 -8.13 3.95
CA SER A 233 -13.29 -9.29 3.06
C SER A 233 -13.28 -10.59 3.86
N ARG A 234 -12.38 -10.71 4.84
CA ARG A 234 -12.30 -11.89 5.72
C ARG A 234 -13.56 -12.08 6.57
N ASP A 235 -14.09 -11.01 7.16
CA ASP A 235 -15.31 -11.10 7.97
C ASP A 235 -16.55 -11.38 7.10
N LEU A 236 -16.58 -10.93 5.84
CA LEU A 236 -17.61 -11.26 4.85
C LEU A 236 -17.55 -12.73 4.44
N GLU A 237 -16.37 -13.25 4.12
CA GLU A 237 -16.14 -14.67 3.81
C GLU A 237 -16.47 -15.59 5.00
N ALA A 238 -16.19 -15.13 6.22
CA ALA A 238 -16.54 -15.82 7.45
C ALA A 238 -18.03 -15.70 7.82
N GLY A 239 -18.85 -14.99 7.03
CA GLY A 239 -20.28 -14.79 7.28
C GLY A 239 -20.60 -13.92 8.51
N LYS A 240 -19.61 -13.24 9.09
CA LYS A 240 -19.77 -12.38 10.28
C LYS A 240 -20.44 -11.05 9.95
N ILE A 241 -20.31 -10.61 8.69
CA ILE A 241 -20.93 -9.39 8.19
C ILE A 241 -21.64 -9.67 6.86
N GLN A 242 -22.72 -8.95 6.60
CA GLN A 242 -23.40 -8.95 5.30
C GLN A 242 -23.10 -7.63 4.58
N ARG A 243 -23.01 -7.70 3.25
CA ARG A 243 -22.84 -6.52 2.41
C ARG A 243 -24.10 -5.66 2.50
N PRO A 244 -23.98 -4.34 2.74
CA PRO A 244 -25.15 -3.48 2.78
C PRO A 244 -25.86 -3.45 1.42
N PRO A 245 -27.19 -3.21 1.40
CA PRO A 245 -27.95 -3.09 0.18
C PRO A 245 -27.42 -1.92 -0.68
N ALA A 246 -27.46 -2.08 -2.00
CA ALA A 246 -27.00 -1.03 -2.90
C ALA A 246 -27.82 0.25 -2.70
N PRO A 247 -27.18 1.44 -2.74
CA PRO A 247 -27.90 2.69 -2.58
C PRO A 247 -28.96 2.84 -3.68
N PRO A 248 -30.12 3.45 -3.37
CA PRO A 248 -31.18 3.64 -4.34
C PRO A 248 -30.68 4.50 -5.53
N PRO A 249 -31.19 4.26 -6.75
CA PRO A 249 -30.79 5.02 -7.93
C PRO A 249 -31.04 6.52 -7.75
N ARG A 250 -30.13 7.36 -8.29
CA ARG A 250 -30.19 8.82 -8.17
C ARG A 250 -31.55 9.35 -8.65
N GLY A 251 -32.31 9.98 -7.76
CA GLY A 251 -33.64 10.52 -8.04
C GLY A 251 -34.61 10.51 -6.86
N GLN A 252 -34.30 9.78 -5.78
CA GLN A 252 -35.06 9.83 -4.52
C GLN A 252 -34.40 10.82 -3.55
N ALA A 253 -35.21 11.62 -2.85
CA ALA A 253 -34.73 12.57 -1.85
C ALA A 253 -34.11 11.81 -0.67
N SER A 254 -32.79 11.65 -0.70
CA SER A 254 -32.04 11.01 0.38
C SER A 254 -31.79 12.01 1.51
N ARG A 255 -32.01 11.57 2.75
CA ARG A 255 -31.78 12.35 3.96
C ARG A 255 -30.62 11.75 4.75
N GLN A 256 -29.85 12.59 5.41
CA GLN A 256 -28.80 12.14 6.29
C GLN A 256 -29.37 11.85 7.67
N CYS A 257 -29.18 10.64 8.19
CA CYS A 257 -29.65 10.24 9.50
C CYS A 257 -28.91 11.05 10.58
N PRO A 258 -29.60 11.80 11.46
CA PRO A 258 -28.94 12.62 12.47
C PRO A 258 -28.21 11.80 13.53
N ALA A 259 -28.58 10.53 13.74
CA ALA A 259 -27.97 9.67 14.76
C ALA A 259 -26.68 8.97 14.30
N CYS A 260 -26.52 8.69 13.01
CA CYS A 260 -25.36 7.93 12.50
C CYS A 260 -24.73 8.50 11.24
N GLY A 261 -25.26 9.60 10.70
CA GLY A 261 -24.76 10.27 9.50
C GLY A 261 -25.00 9.52 8.20
N GLU A 262 -25.76 8.41 8.22
CA GLU A 262 -26.00 7.57 7.05
C GLU A 262 -27.06 8.20 6.13
N ILE A 263 -26.77 8.23 4.83
CA ILE A 263 -27.67 8.77 3.82
C ILE A 263 -28.66 7.67 3.42
N THR A 264 -29.92 7.83 3.80
CA THR A 264 -30.99 6.85 3.51
C THR A 264 -32.22 7.54 2.94
N ALA A 265 -32.97 6.82 2.11
CA ALA A 265 -34.29 7.22 1.61
C ALA A 265 -35.44 6.57 2.41
N GLU A 266 -35.10 5.72 3.38
CA GLU A 266 -36.07 4.96 4.18
C GLU A 266 -36.52 5.74 5.41
N LYS A 267 -37.76 5.47 5.87
CA LYS A 267 -38.34 6.12 7.05
C LYS A 267 -37.61 5.74 8.35
N VAL A 268 -36.99 4.57 8.36
CA VAL A 268 -36.18 4.07 9.49
C VAL A 268 -34.77 3.83 8.96
N CYS A 269 -33.77 4.28 9.71
CA CYS A 269 -32.37 4.09 9.32
C CYS A 269 -32.00 2.59 9.37
N PRO A 270 -31.52 2.00 8.26
CA PRO A 270 -31.19 0.58 8.21
C PRO A 270 -29.98 0.21 9.08
N THR A 271 -29.09 1.15 9.39
CA THR A 271 -27.92 0.88 10.24
C THR A 271 -28.17 1.00 11.74
N CYS A 272 -29.05 1.89 12.18
CA CYS A 272 -29.25 2.14 13.62
C CYS A 272 -30.70 2.04 14.10
N GLY A 273 -31.67 1.79 13.21
CA GLY A 273 -33.08 1.68 13.57
C GLY A 273 -33.75 3.01 13.94
N TRP A 274 -33.08 4.14 13.73
CA TRP A 274 -33.62 5.47 14.06
C TRP A 274 -34.78 5.85 13.13
N ASP A 275 -35.92 6.23 13.70
CA ASP A 275 -37.09 6.67 12.93
C ASP A 275 -36.90 8.13 12.47
N ILE A 276 -36.57 8.29 11.19
CA ILE A 276 -36.33 9.58 10.54
C ILE A 276 -37.67 10.28 10.23
N ALA A 277 -38.79 9.55 10.20
CA ALA A 277 -40.12 10.11 9.95
C ALA A 277 -40.74 10.77 11.20
N ALA A 278 -40.28 10.43 12.40
CA ALA A 278 -40.82 10.95 13.67
C ALA A 278 -40.38 12.39 14.01
N HIS A 279 -39.33 12.92 13.36
CA HIS A 279 -38.83 14.28 13.57
C HIS A 279 -38.53 14.96 12.23
N PRO A 280 -39.52 15.61 11.58
CA PRO A 280 -39.26 16.42 10.41
C PRO A 280 -38.43 17.66 10.82
N GLU A 281 -37.28 17.86 10.17
CA GLU A 281 -36.50 19.10 10.29
C GLU A 281 -37.41 20.32 10.00
N GLU A 282 -37.48 21.26 10.94
CA GLU A 282 -38.02 22.61 10.72
C GLU A 282 -37.18 23.33 9.65
N SER A 283 -37.55 23.13 8.38
CA SER A 283 -36.85 23.68 7.20
C SER A 283 -37.31 25.10 6.85
N ALA A 284 -37.20 26.05 7.80
CA ALA A 284 -37.47 27.46 7.53
C ALA A 284 -36.19 28.30 7.27
N ASP A 285 -35.05 27.99 7.89
CA ASP A 285 -33.88 28.91 7.88
C ASP A 285 -32.83 28.65 6.78
N SER A 286 -32.80 27.47 6.16
CA SER A 286 -31.82 27.15 5.11
C SER A 286 -32.11 27.81 3.76
N ARG A 287 -33.33 28.33 3.54
CA ARG A 287 -33.68 29.12 2.34
C ARG A 287 -33.21 30.57 2.42
N ALA A 288 -33.11 31.16 3.61
CA ALA A 288 -32.70 32.56 3.79
C ALA A 288 -31.18 32.73 3.53
N HIS A 289 -30.35 31.85 4.08
CA HIS A 289 -28.89 31.91 3.87
C HIS A 289 -28.49 31.66 2.41
N GLY A 290 -29.17 30.73 1.71
CA GLY A 290 -28.92 30.46 0.30
C GLY A 290 -29.30 31.62 -0.63
N HIS A 291 -30.27 32.45 -0.25
CA HIS A 291 -30.68 33.62 -1.04
C HIS A 291 -29.72 34.80 -0.85
N MET A 292 -29.24 35.03 0.38
CA MET A 292 -28.25 36.08 0.65
C MET A 292 -26.91 35.82 -0.04
N HIS A 293 -26.42 34.57 -0.03
CA HIS A 293 -25.17 34.23 -0.71
C HIS A 293 -25.25 34.39 -2.24
N ARG A 294 -26.41 34.09 -2.85
CA ARG A 294 -26.62 34.30 -4.29
C ARG A 294 -26.73 35.78 -4.65
N GLN A 295 -27.37 36.60 -3.81
CA GLN A 295 -27.42 38.05 -4.00
C GLN A 295 -26.03 38.70 -3.85
N ALA A 296 -25.25 38.30 -2.85
CA ALA A 296 -23.88 38.77 -2.66
C ALA A 296 -22.96 38.38 -3.83
N ALA A 297 -23.10 37.15 -4.36
CA ALA A 297 -22.35 36.71 -5.53
C ALA A 297 -22.74 37.47 -6.80
N ALA A 298 -24.03 37.77 -6.99
CA ALA A 298 -24.53 38.54 -8.12
C ALA A 298 -24.05 40.00 -8.08
N GLU A 299 -24.02 40.64 -6.90
CA GLU A 299 -23.47 41.99 -6.73
C GLU A 299 -21.96 42.06 -6.99
N GLN A 300 -21.20 41.05 -6.54
CA GLN A 300 -19.77 40.96 -6.81
C GLN A 300 -19.49 40.84 -8.32
N LEU A 301 -20.27 40.02 -9.03
CA LEU A 301 -20.18 39.86 -10.48
C LEU A 301 -20.54 41.15 -11.24
N ALA A 302 -21.56 41.89 -10.78
CA ALA A 302 -21.93 43.17 -11.36
C ALA A 302 -20.85 44.24 -11.16
N LYS A 303 -20.25 44.32 -9.96
CA LYS A 303 -19.11 45.21 -9.67
C LYS A 303 -17.89 44.85 -10.52
N MET A 304 -17.62 43.57 -10.72
CA MET A 304 -16.51 43.10 -11.53
C MET A 304 -16.70 43.42 -13.02
N LYS A 305 -17.92 43.27 -13.55
CA LYS A 305 -18.25 43.68 -14.93
C LYS A 305 -18.12 45.20 -15.13
N ALA A 306 -18.65 46.00 -14.21
CA ALA A 306 -18.54 47.46 -14.28
C ALA A 306 -17.07 47.95 -14.20
N TYR A 307 -16.23 47.26 -13.42
CA TYR A 307 -14.79 47.52 -13.36
C TYR A 307 -14.09 47.20 -14.69
N MET A 308 -14.43 46.07 -15.32
CA MET A 308 -13.86 45.67 -16.60
C MET A 308 -14.28 46.60 -17.74
N GLU A 309 -15.53 47.07 -17.75
CA GLU A 309 -16.04 48.03 -18.75
C GLU A 309 -15.36 49.40 -18.62
N ARG A 310 -15.12 49.90 -17.39
CA ARG A 310 -14.36 51.15 -17.16
C ARG A 310 -12.88 51.05 -17.51
N ARG A 311 -12.33 49.84 -17.60
CA ARG A 311 -10.93 49.60 -17.99
C ARG A 311 -10.77 49.42 -19.50
N ALA A 312 -11.86 49.16 -20.22
CA ALA A 312 -11.87 48.89 -21.66
C ALA A 312 -12.24 50.11 -22.53
N GLY A 313 -12.73 51.20 -21.93
CA GLY A 313 -12.94 52.51 -22.58
C GLY A 313 -11.93 53.54 -22.13
#